data_AF-A0AB74LX21-F1
#
_entry.id   AF-A0AB74LX21-F1
#
_cell.length_a   1.000
_cell.length_b   1.000
_cell.length_c   1.000
_cell.angle_alpha   90.00
_cell.angle_beta   90.00
_cell.angle_gamma   90.00
#
_symmetry.space_group_name_H-M   'P 1'
#
loop_
_entity.id
_entity.type
_entity.pdbx_description
1 polymer ?
#
loop_
_entity_poly.entity_id
_entity_poly.type
_entity_poly.pdbx_seq_one_letter_code
_entity_poly.pdbx_strand_id
1 'polypeptide(L)' 'VREMVRHVCARTGLTRNQAYMLCSLAGNLRITQTVDGNKGVHMLMPKTAL' A
#
# COMPACT_ATOMS: atom_id res chain seq x y z
N VAL A 1 4.88 -0.59 0.96
CA VAL A 1 3.95 0.14 1.88
C VAL A 1 4.11 1.66 1.80
N ARG A 2 5.30 2.22 2.08
CA ARG A 2 5.52 3.69 2.06
C ARG A 2 5.03 4.37 0.78
N GLU A 3 5.26 3.76 -0.37
CA GLU A 3 4.77 4.27 -1.65
C GLU A 3 3.25 4.30 -1.73
N MET A 4 2.58 3.24 -1.25
CA MET A 4 1.11 3.19 -1.19
C MET A 4 0.55 4.30 -0.29
N VAL A 5 1.18 4.55 0.87
CA VAL A 5 0.78 5.67 1.76
C VAL A 5 0.89 7.00 1.02
N ARG A 6 1.97 7.23 0.27
CA ARG A 6 2.11 8.43 -0.56
C ARG A 6 1.02 8.50 -1.65
N HIS A 7 0.71 7.38 -2.31
CA HIS A 7 -0.35 7.32 -3.32
C HIS A 7 -1.74 7.61 -2.72
N VAL A 8 -2.04 7.09 -1.53
CA VAL A 8 -3.30 7.37 -0.82
C VAL A 8 -3.40 8.84 -0.46
N CYS A 9 -2.35 9.42 0.14
CA CYS A 9 -2.32 10.85 0.45
C CYS A 9 -2.44 11.74 -0.78
N ALA A 10 -1.92 11.32 -1.95
CA ALA A 10 -2.03 12.10 -3.18
C ALA A 10 -3.41 12.00 -3.83
N ARG A 11 -4.16 10.91 -3.58
CA ARG A 11 -5.49 10.67 -4.16
C ARG A 11 -6.64 11.09 -3.24
N THR A 12 -6.36 11.39 -1.98
CA THR A 12 -7.36 11.68 -0.94
C THR A 12 -6.92 12.89 -0.10
N GLY A 13 -7.77 13.36 0.82
CA GLY A 13 -7.40 14.37 1.82
C GLY A 13 -6.76 13.81 3.09
N LEU A 14 -6.41 12.52 3.14
CA LEU A 14 -5.95 11.87 4.37
C LEU A 14 -4.54 12.31 4.74
N THR A 15 -4.33 12.57 6.05
CA THR A 15 -2.99 12.74 6.60
C THR A 15 -2.18 11.46 6.44
N ARG A 16 -0.85 11.58 6.48
CA ARG A 16 0.07 10.44 6.35
C ARG A 16 -0.23 9.32 7.37
N ASN A 17 -0.57 9.69 8.61
CA ASN A 17 -0.88 8.71 9.65
C ASN A 17 -2.21 8.00 9.38
N GLN A 18 -3.25 8.72 8.95
CA GLN A 18 -4.52 8.12 8.54
C GLN A 18 -4.34 7.19 7.33
N ALA A 19 -3.59 7.62 6.33
CA ALA A 19 -3.28 6.79 5.16
C ALA A 19 -2.47 5.54 5.53
N TYR A 20 -1.54 5.65 6.48
CA TYR A 20 -0.81 4.49 7.02
C TYR A 20 -1.75 3.51 7.72
N MET A 21 -2.63 4.00 8.60
CA MET A 21 -3.63 3.15 9.27
C MET A 21 -4.56 2.48 8.25
N LEU A 22 -5.05 3.22 7.26
CA LEU A 22 -5.87 2.66 6.18
C LEU A 22 -5.15 1.54 5.42
N CYS A 23 -3.88 1.77 5.03
CA CYS A 23 -3.06 0.75 4.37
C CYS A 23 -2.85 -0.49 5.26
N SER A 24 -2.76 -0.33 6.58
CA SER A 24 -2.61 -1.45 7.51
C SER A 24 -3.89 -2.26 7.69
N LEU A 25 -5.06 -1.62 7.56
CA LEU A 25 -6.36 -2.26 7.77
C LEU A 25 -6.92 -2.90 6.49
N ALA A 26 -6.76 -2.22 5.35
CA ALA A 26 -7.37 -2.61 4.08
C ALA A 26 -6.36 -3.07 3.01
N GLY A 27 -5.06 -2.85 3.24
CA GLY A 27 -4.03 -3.18 2.27
C GLY A 27 -3.58 -4.64 2.36
N ASN A 28 -3.51 -5.31 1.21
CA ASN A 28 -3.05 -6.68 1.10
C ASN A 28 -1.64 -6.70 0.51
N LEU A 29 -0.68 -7.32 1.21
CA LEU A 29 0.67 -7.52 0.68
C LEU A 29 0.74 -8.85 -0.07
N ARG A 30 1.21 -8.79 -1.31
CA ARG A 30 1.40 -9.95 -2.17
C ARG A 30 2.88 -10.09 -2.50
N ILE A 31 3.43 -11.25 -2.16
CA ILE A 31 4.76 -11.66 -2.60
C ILE A 31 4.62 -12.12 -4.06
N THR A 32 5.47 -11.59 -4.93
CA THR A 32 5.45 -11.90 -6.36
C THR A 32 6.63 -12.76 -6.77
N GLN A 33 7.77 -12.57 -6.12
CA GLN A 33 8.91 -13.46 -6.24
C GLN A 33 9.78 -13.39 -4.98
N THR A 34 10.60 -14.42 -4.81
CA THR A 34 11.60 -14.53 -3.74
C THR A 34 12.93 -15.12 -4.22
N VAL A 35 13.00 -15.49 -5.50
CA VAL A 35 14.09 -16.30 -6.08
C VAL A 35 15.08 -15.47 -6.90
N ASP A 36 14.71 -14.24 -7.25
CA ASP A 36 15.62 -13.32 -7.94
C ASP A 36 16.52 -12.59 -6.92
N GLY A 37 17.51 -11.83 -7.42
CA GLY A 37 18.36 -11.00 -6.56
C GLY A 37 17.61 -9.90 -5.79
N ASN A 38 16.48 -9.45 -6.33
CA ASN A 38 15.54 -8.55 -5.65
C ASN A 38 14.32 -9.33 -5.20
N LYS A 39 13.70 -8.96 -4.08
CA LYS A 39 12.45 -9.58 -3.60
C LYS A 39 11.25 -8.72 -3.99
N GLY A 40 10.29 -9.29 -4.71
CA GLY A 40 9.11 -8.58 -5.18
C GLY A 40 7.96 -8.62 -4.18
N VAL A 41 7.62 -7.49 -3.56
CA VAL A 41 6.49 -7.38 -2.63
C VAL A 41 5.65 -6.15 -2.97
N HIS A 42 4.37 -6.36 -3.26
CA HIS A 42 3.47 -5.32 -3.72
C HIS A 42 2.24 -5.23 -2.83
N MET A 43 1.76 -4.00 -2.59
CA MET A 43 0.53 -3.76 -1.83
C MET A 43 -0.62 -3.53 -2.81
N LEU A 44 -1.73 -4.24 -2.58
CA LEU A 44 -2.98 -4.11 -3.31
C LEU A 44 -4.00 -3.43 -2.38
N MET A 45 -4.69 -2.42 -2.91
CA MET A 45 -5.78 -1.72 -2.22
C MET A 45 -7.08 -1.94 -3.00
N PRO A 46 -8.18 -2.34 -2.34
CA PRO A 46 -9.50 -2.36 -2.96
C PRO A 46 -9.86 -0.97 -3.49
N LYS A 47 -10.43 -0.89 -4.70
CA LYS A 47 -10.86 0.40 -5.27
C LYS A 47 -11.95 1.07 -4.44
N THR A 48 -12.77 0.30 -3.74
CA THR A 48 -13.82 0.79 -2.83
C THR A 48 -13.26 1.43 -1.55
N ALA A 49 -11.98 1.21 -1.24
CA ALA A 49 -11.31 1.77 -0.07
C ALA A 49 -10.53 3.07 -0.38
N LEU A 50 -10.59 3.56 -1.61
CA LEU A 50 -9.87 4.73 -2.13
C LEU A 50 -10.83 5.71 -2.83
#